data_AF-A0A1G1EBN2-F1
#
_entry.id   AF-A0A1G1EBN2-F1
#
_cell.length_a   1.000
_cell.length_b   1.000
_cell.length_c   1.000
_cell.angle_alpha   90.00
_cell.angle_beta   90.00
_cell.angle_gamma   90.00
#
_symmetry.space_group_name_H-M   'P 1'
#
loop_
_entity.id
_entity.type
_entity.pdbx_description
1 polymer ?
#
loop_
_entity_poly.entity_id
_entity_poly.type
_entity_poly.pdbx_seq_one_letter_code
_entity_poly.pdbx_strand_id
1 'polypeptide(L)'
;MPLSLDEYYRSGHLYLESERGREEVFTLLAKELETSLKENRWRKALWVADNIYDFVKKSNLIYANFDLPNLSGLRQESDEIKKSALKFLGEKDNIKLFKKAIVRMDKASYKSRVFLILIKYLPEIEGLPLVHFTDLYLMIFNTLYFLDKTEGAEVERFDLGDMLVRASLRYDCREMCASFLSDRKLKDLLDSEEYRYRFTPYREYGSKLVKALDNMDKKNKPEVAVLTPFVFTDMLFYLIDERFEGRLRKGLIEGKEKILLHIRERVDGLFEGDDKELLKEMISFRISTRIDELAKSKPFGPGYSVAKELPFQFQNQRIENLKD
;
A
#
# COMPACT_ATOMS: atom_id res chain seq x y z
N MET A 1 24.79 -24.69 -5.68
CA MET A 1 23.49 -25.38 -5.51
C MET A 1 22.56 -24.34 -4.89
N PRO A 2 21.32 -24.15 -5.37
CA PRO A 2 20.45 -23.13 -4.79
C PRO A 2 20.14 -23.45 -3.32
N LEU A 3 20.15 -22.42 -2.46
CA LEU A 3 19.89 -22.53 -1.02
C LEU A 3 18.59 -23.30 -0.74
N SER A 4 18.66 -24.32 0.12
CA SER A 4 17.49 -25.09 0.56
C SER A 4 16.86 -24.52 1.83
N LEU A 5 15.62 -24.91 2.14
CA LEU A 5 14.94 -24.45 3.35
C LEU A 5 15.63 -24.95 4.63
N ASP A 6 16.12 -26.19 4.64
CA ASP A 6 16.85 -26.76 5.78
C ASP A 6 18.18 -26.04 6.00
N GLU A 7 18.87 -25.68 4.91
CA GLU A 7 20.10 -24.91 4.95
C GLU A 7 19.83 -23.49 5.44
N TYR A 8 18.77 -22.84 4.96
CA TYR A 8 18.34 -21.54 5.46
C TYR A 8 18.12 -21.53 6.98
N TYR A 9 17.45 -22.54 7.55
CA TYR A 9 17.24 -22.61 9.00
C TYR A 9 18.54 -22.79 9.80
N ARG A 10 19.55 -23.46 9.23
CA ARG A 10 20.83 -23.71 9.91
C ARG A 10 21.81 -22.55 9.77
N SER A 11 21.91 -21.97 8.58
CA SER A 11 22.99 -21.07 8.20
C SER A 11 22.52 -19.81 7.46
N GLY A 12 21.22 -19.55 7.32
CA GLY A 12 20.70 -18.38 6.59
C GLY A 12 21.25 -17.03 7.10
N HIS A 13 21.61 -16.96 8.38
CA HIS A 13 22.28 -15.80 8.99
C HIS A 13 23.67 -15.52 8.40
N LEU A 14 24.40 -16.51 7.87
CA LEU A 14 25.67 -16.30 7.18
C LEU A 14 25.47 -15.72 5.78
N TYR A 15 24.39 -16.11 5.10
CA TYR A 15 24.09 -15.64 3.75
C TYR A 15 23.75 -14.14 3.72
N LEU A 16 23.11 -13.64 4.78
CA LEU A 16 22.68 -12.24 4.86
C LEU A 16 23.85 -11.23 4.92
N GLU A 17 25.06 -11.67 5.26
CA GLU A 17 26.24 -10.81 5.39
C GLU A 17 26.85 -10.36 4.06
N SER A 18 26.41 -10.93 2.94
CA SER A 18 26.92 -10.58 1.62
C SER A 18 25.78 -10.34 0.65
N GLU A 19 26.01 -9.49 -0.36
CA GLU A 19 25.02 -9.22 -1.41
C GLU A 19 24.58 -10.51 -2.12
N ARG A 20 25.54 -11.33 -2.56
CA ARG A 20 25.25 -12.61 -3.21
C ARG A 20 24.46 -13.56 -2.31
N GLY A 21 24.81 -13.66 -1.03
CA GLY A 21 24.08 -14.53 -0.11
C GLY A 21 22.66 -14.03 0.15
N ARG A 22 22.45 -12.71 0.23
CA ARG A 22 21.11 -12.10 0.29
C ARG A 22 20.28 -12.48 -0.94
N GLU A 23 20.85 -12.41 -2.14
CA GLU A 23 20.16 -12.82 -3.38
C GLU A 23 19.70 -14.30 -3.32
N GLU A 24 20.53 -15.19 -2.79
CA GLU A 24 20.18 -16.60 -2.60
C GLU A 24 19.02 -16.78 -1.61
N VAL A 25 19.02 -16.02 -0.50
CA VAL A 25 17.90 -15.99 0.46
C VAL A 25 16.61 -15.49 -0.19
N PHE A 26 16.65 -14.37 -0.91
CA PHE A 26 15.45 -13.83 -1.55
C PHE A 26 14.92 -14.71 -2.69
N THR A 27 15.82 -15.41 -3.40
CA THR A 27 15.44 -16.42 -4.39
C THR A 27 14.68 -17.59 -3.75
N LEU A 28 15.16 -18.08 -2.60
CA LEU A 28 14.45 -19.10 -1.83
C LEU A 28 13.08 -18.60 -1.37
N LEU A 29 12.99 -17.38 -0.85
CA LEU A 29 11.72 -16.79 -0.40
C LEU A 29 10.70 -16.61 -1.54
N ALA A 30 11.15 -16.17 -2.72
CA ALA A 30 10.30 -16.11 -3.91
C ALA A 30 9.71 -17.49 -4.26
N LYS A 31 10.59 -18.51 -4.31
CA LYS A 31 10.21 -19.89 -4.61
C LYS A 31 9.21 -20.43 -3.58
N GLU A 32 9.47 -20.26 -2.29
CA GLU A 32 8.57 -20.74 -1.24
C GLU A 32 7.22 -20.00 -1.29
N LEU A 33 7.18 -18.69 -1.56
CA LEU A 33 5.94 -17.95 -1.70
C LEU A 33 5.12 -18.44 -2.91
N GLU A 34 5.77 -18.64 -4.06
CA GLU A 34 5.13 -19.14 -5.27
C GLU A 34 4.56 -20.56 -5.07
N THR A 35 5.37 -21.48 -4.53
CA THR A 35 4.93 -22.85 -4.22
C THR A 35 3.80 -22.85 -3.19
N SER A 36 3.89 -22.00 -2.16
CA SER A 36 2.85 -21.90 -1.13
C SER A 36 1.50 -21.46 -1.70
N LEU A 37 1.52 -20.53 -2.66
CA LEU A 37 0.32 -20.06 -3.35
C LEU A 37 -0.27 -21.14 -4.27
N LYS A 38 0.57 -21.90 -4.98
CA LYS A 38 0.15 -23.01 -5.84
C LYS A 38 -0.47 -24.15 -5.04
N GLU A 39 0.08 -24.46 -3.87
CA GLU A 39 -0.30 -25.61 -3.04
C GLU A 39 -1.29 -25.26 -1.91
N ASN A 40 -1.76 -24.01 -1.82
CA ASN A 40 -2.59 -23.49 -0.72
C ASN A 40 -1.97 -23.70 0.68
N ARG A 41 -0.64 -23.63 0.79
CA ARG A 41 0.09 -23.78 2.06
C ARG A 41 0.28 -22.42 2.73
N TRP A 42 -0.80 -21.85 3.24
CA TRP A 42 -0.83 -20.46 3.76
C TRP A 42 0.19 -20.18 4.87
N ARG A 43 0.48 -21.14 5.75
CA ARG A 43 1.49 -20.97 6.81
C ARG A 43 2.88 -20.68 6.26
N LYS A 44 3.25 -21.26 5.11
CA LYS A 44 4.54 -21.01 4.48
C LYS A 44 4.57 -19.65 3.78
N ALA A 45 3.46 -19.23 3.15
CA ALA A 45 3.35 -17.87 2.61
C ALA A 45 3.48 -16.81 3.73
N LEU A 46 2.89 -17.07 4.91
CA LEU A 46 3.05 -16.22 6.09
C LEU A 46 4.49 -16.20 6.59
N TRP A 47 5.16 -17.34 6.62
CA TRP A 47 6.58 -17.38 6.98
C TRP A 47 7.44 -16.51 6.06
N VAL A 48 7.17 -16.50 4.75
CA VAL A 48 7.86 -15.56 3.83
C VAL A 48 7.54 -14.12 4.20
N ALA A 49 6.27 -13.79 4.40
CA ALA A 49 5.83 -12.46 4.79
C ALA A 49 6.52 -11.99 6.09
N ASP A 50 6.59 -12.85 7.10
CA ASP A 50 7.23 -12.57 8.37
C ASP A 50 8.72 -12.29 8.23
N ASN A 51 9.44 -13.08 7.43
CA ASN A 51 10.86 -12.83 7.15
C ASN A 51 11.08 -11.48 6.48
N ILE A 52 10.26 -11.14 5.49
CA ILE A 52 10.33 -9.82 4.83
C ILE A 52 10.03 -8.70 5.83
N TYR A 53 8.98 -8.83 6.64
CA TYR A 53 8.66 -7.86 7.68
C TYR A 53 9.84 -7.65 8.63
N ASP A 54 10.44 -8.74 9.08
CA ASP A 54 11.55 -8.74 10.04
C ASP A 54 12.83 -8.14 9.46
N PHE A 55 13.15 -8.42 8.19
CA PHE A 55 14.26 -7.79 7.49
C PHE A 55 14.06 -6.28 7.35
N VAL A 56 12.87 -5.84 6.96
CA VAL A 56 12.59 -4.41 6.74
C VAL A 56 12.52 -3.64 8.06
N LYS A 57 11.96 -4.24 9.12
CA LYS A 57 11.88 -3.63 10.46
C LYS A 57 13.21 -3.66 11.22
N LYS A 58 14.21 -4.42 10.74
CA LYS A 58 15.44 -4.74 11.48
C LYS A 58 15.14 -5.40 12.84
N SER A 59 14.03 -6.14 12.93
CA SER A 59 13.59 -6.82 14.15
C SER A 59 13.70 -8.33 14.09
N ASN A 60 14.34 -8.87 13.05
CA ASN A 60 14.50 -10.31 12.88
C ASN A 60 15.06 -10.95 14.16
N LEU A 61 14.55 -12.13 14.52
CA LEU A 61 15.12 -13.01 15.54
C LEU A 61 16.62 -13.23 15.32
N ILE A 62 17.10 -13.19 14.06
CA ILE A 62 18.52 -13.20 13.70
C ILE A 62 19.31 -12.02 14.33
N TYR A 63 18.69 -10.87 14.60
CA TYR A 63 19.35 -9.76 15.30
C TYR A 63 19.17 -9.77 16.83
N ALA A 64 18.16 -10.51 17.31
CA ALA A 64 17.87 -10.67 18.73
C ALA A 64 18.56 -11.90 19.35
N ASN A 65 19.04 -12.84 18.52
CA ASN A 65 19.80 -13.99 18.96
C ASN A 65 21.27 -13.60 19.19
N PHE A 66 21.61 -13.32 20.46
CA PHE A 66 22.95 -12.95 20.88
C PHE A 66 23.98 -14.08 20.71
N ASP A 67 23.54 -15.32 20.51
CA ASP A 67 24.41 -16.48 20.36
C ASP A 67 24.91 -16.69 18.92
N LEU A 68 24.49 -15.83 17.98
CA LEU A 68 25.00 -15.93 16.60
C LEU A 68 26.43 -15.38 16.51
N PRO A 69 27.39 -16.18 16.01
CA PRO A 69 28.80 -15.80 15.98
C PRO A 69 29.09 -14.59 15.09
N ASN A 70 28.19 -14.29 14.14
CA ASN A 70 28.33 -13.23 13.15
C ASN A 70 27.38 -12.04 13.38
N LEU A 71 26.79 -11.91 14.58
CA LEU A 71 25.82 -10.86 14.91
C LEU A 71 26.33 -9.44 14.61
N SER A 72 27.62 -9.18 14.84
CA SER A 72 28.21 -7.87 14.55
C SER A 72 28.18 -7.54 13.05
N GLY A 73 28.52 -8.51 12.19
CA GLY A 73 28.49 -8.34 10.73
C GLY A 73 27.06 -8.11 10.25
N LEU A 74 26.11 -8.90 10.75
CA LEU A 74 24.69 -8.71 10.47
C LEU A 74 24.17 -7.32 10.86
N ARG A 75 24.54 -6.80 12.03
CA ARG A 75 24.14 -5.45 12.46
C ARG A 75 24.70 -4.37 11.53
N GLN A 76 25.94 -4.52 11.06
CA GLN A 76 26.55 -3.62 10.08
C GLN A 76 25.79 -3.67 8.74
N GLU A 77 25.35 -4.85 8.30
CA GLU A 77 24.61 -5.05 7.06
C GLU A 77 23.10 -4.76 7.16
N SER A 78 22.59 -4.34 8.32
CA SER A 78 21.14 -4.22 8.57
C SER A 78 20.40 -3.30 7.59
N ASP A 79 21.04 -2.21 7.15
CA ASP A 79 20.50 -1.30 6.15
C ASP A 79 20.48 -1.93 4.76
N GLU A 80 21.52 -2.66 4.38
CA GLU A 80 21.58 -3.36 3.10
C GLU A 80 20.57 -4.51 3.05
N ILE A 81 20.38 -5.24 4.15
CA ILE A 81 19.36 -6.27 4.28
C ILE A 81 17.95 -5.66 4.13
N LYS A 82 17.69 -4.50 4.77
CA LYS A 82 16.43 -3.76 4.59
C LYS A 82 16.25 -3.35 3.12
N LYS A 83 17.27 -2.78 2.48
CA LYS A 83 17.22 -2.37 1.07
C LYS A 83 16.94 -3.57 0.15
N SER A 84 17.62 -4.70 0.35
CA SER A 84 17.39 -5.92 -0.43
C SER A 84 15.98 -6.47 -0.22
N ALA A 85 15.43 -6.43 1.00
CA ALA A 85 14.07 -6.86 1.27
C ALA A 85 13.01 -5.94 0.62
N LEU A 86 13.24 -4.61 0.63
CA LEU A 86 12.39 -3.65 -0.09
C LEU A 86 12.49 -3.84 -1.61
N LYS A 87 13.69 -4.10 -2.14
CA LYS A 87 13.91 -4.42 -3.57
C LYS A 87 13.15 -5.69 -3.95
N PHE A 88 13.30 -6.76 -3.18
CA PHE A 88 12.55 -8.01 -3.35
C PHE A 88 11.04 -7.77 -3.37
N LEU A 89 10.51 -7.00 -2.41
CA LEU A 89 9.09 -6.67 -2.35
C LEU A 89 8.64 -5.83 -3.54
N GLY A 90 9.52 -4.97 -4.08
CA GLY A 90 9.26 -4.09 -5.22
C GLY A 90 9.31 -4.77 -6.58
N GLU A 91 9.90 -5.96 -6.67
CA GLU A 91 9.95 -6.73 -7.92
C GLU A 91 8.54 -7.11 -8.39
N LYS A 92 8.29 -6.90 -9.68
CA LYS A 92 6.97 -7.01 -10.32
C LYS A 92 6.28 -8.34 -10.05
N ASP A 93 7.04 -9.44 -10.00
CA ASP A 93 6.45 -10.77 -9.81
C ASP A 93 6.21 -11.06 -8.33
N ASN A 94 7.12 -10.66 -7.44
CA ASN A 94 6.97 -10.86 -6.00
C ASN A 94 5.79 -10.05 -5.43
N ILE A 95 5.67 -8.77 -5.79
CA ILE A 95 4.54 -7.94 -5.32
C ILE A 95 3.19 -8.50 -5.77
N LYS A 96 3.12 -9.13 -6.96
CA LYS A 96 1.90 -9.81 -7.42
C LYS A 96 1.60 -11.03 -6.57
N LEU A 97 2.61 -11.80 -6.15
CA LEU A 97 2.42 -12.93 -5.25
C LEU A 97 1.85 -12.48 -3.90
N PHE A 98 2.36 -11.39 -3.31
CA PHE A 98 1.80 -10.82 -2.07
C PHE A 98 0.34 -10.36 -2.23
N LYS A 99 0.00 -9.71 -3.34
CA LYS A 99 -1.38 -9.31 -3.64
C LYS A 99 -2.30 -10.53 -3.78
N LYS A 100 -1.87 -11.55 -4.53
CA LYS A 100 -2.60 -12.81 -4.65
C LYS A 100 -2.80 -13.50 -3.30
N ALA A 101 -1.79 -13.46 -2.42
CA ALA A 101 -1.90 -14.02 -1.08
C ALA A 101 -2.99 -13.30 -0.26
N ILE A 102 -3.03 -11.96 -0.29
CA ILE A 102 -4.06 -11.17 0.41
C ILE A 102 -5.47 -11.54 -0.06
N VAL A 103 -5.67 -11.58 -1.39
CA VAL A 103 -6.98 -11.85 -1.98
C VAL A 103 -7.46 -13.26 -1.64
N ARG A 104 -6.57 -14.26 -1.73
CA ARG A 104 -6.94 -15.68 -1.59
C ARG A 104 -6.96 -16.22 -0.15
N MET A 105 -6.36 -15.52 0.80
CA MET A 105 -6.39 -15.94 2.21
C MET A 105 -7.73 -15.55 2.83
N ASP A 106 -8.48 -16.48 3.40
CA ASP A 106 -9.77 -16.17 4.03
C ASP A 106 -9.64 -15.80 5.52
N LYS A 107 -8.55 -16.17 6.18
CA LYS A 107 -8.34 -15.92 7.61
C LYS A 107 -7.91 -14.49 7.91
N ALA A 108 -8.63 -13.82 8.81
CA ALA A 108 -8.40 -12.42 9.19
C ALA A 108 -6.98 -12.18 9.73
N SER A 109 -6.51 -13.05 10.63
CA SER A 109 -5.15 -12.96 11.18
C SER A 109 -4.06 -13.18 10.12
N TYR A 110 -4.33 -13.98 9.08
CA TYR A 110 -3.38 -14.22 8.00
C TYR A 110 -3.34 -13.03 7.03
N LYS A 111 -4.51 -12.58 6.58
CA LYS A 111 -4.64 -11.36 5.76
C LYS A 111 -3.95 -10.18 6.44
N SER A 112 -4.16 -9.99 7.75
CA SER A 112 -3.57 -8.88 8.51
C SER A 112 -2.05 -8.81 8.41
N ARG A 113 -1.36 -9.95 8.56
CA ARG A 113 0.10 -10.01 8.50
C ARG A 113 0.66 -9.66 7.13
N VAL A 114 0.01 -10.13 6.06
CA VAL A 114 0.43 -9.85 4.70
C VAL A 114 0.11 -8.39 4.31
N PHE A 115 -1.07 -7.90 4.67
CA PHE A 115 -1.47 -6.50 4.46
C PHE A 115 -0.51 -5.53 5.14
N LEU A 116 -0.11 -5.81 6.39
CA LEU A 116 0.79 -4.95 7.17
C LEU A 116 2.07 -4.60 6.39
N ILE A 117 2.62 -5.57 5.65
CA ILE A 117 3.83 -5.38 4.86
C ILE A 117 3.58 -4.38 3.73
N LEU A 118 2.52 -4.58 2.95
CA LEU A 118 2.21 -3.69 1.83
C LEU A 118 1.82 -2.29 2.30
N ILE A 119 0.95 -2.19 3.30
CA ILE A 119 0.47 -0.92 3.86
C ILE A 119 1.62 -0.07 4.42
N LYS A 120 2.60 -0.72 5.05
CA LYS A 120 3.70 0.00 5.69
C LYS A 120 4.84 0.32 4.74
N TYR A 121 5.18 -0.61 3.85
CA TYR A 121 6.47 -0.57 3.15
C TYR A 121 6.39 -0.26 1.66
N LEU A 122 5.22 -0.33 1.00
CA LEU A 122 5.11 0.15 -0.38
C LEU A 122 5.58 1.62 -0.56
N PRO A 123 5.32 2.56 0.37
CA PRO A 123 5.84 3.92 0.27
C PRO A 123 7.37 4.00 0.35
N GLU A 124 8.06 3.02 0.94
CA GLU A 124 9.51 3.01 1.09
C GLU A 124 10.25 2.43 -0.13
N ILE A 125 9.56 1.72 -1.04
CA ILE A 125 10.18 1.08 -2.22
C ILE A 125 10.50 2.13 -3.28
N GLU A 126 11.77 2.29 -3.62
CA GLU A 126 12.21 3.21 -4.67
C GLU A 126 11.73 2.76 -6.07
N GLY A 127 11.33 3.72 -6.92
CA GLY A 127 10.90 3.43 -8.30
C GLY A 127 9.60 2.64 -8.44
N LEU A 128 8.90 2.32 -7.35
CA LEU A 128 7.65 1.55 -7.40
C LEU A 128 6.57 2.28 -8.23
N PRO A 129 6.01 1.64 -9.27
CA PRO A 129 4.96 2.24 -10.09
C PRO A 129 3.69 2.54 -9.29
N LEU A 130 3.02 3.65 -9.62
CA LEU A 130 1.85 4.12 -8.87
C LEU A 130 0.65 3.15 -8.91
N VAL A 131 0.55 2.30 -9.94
CA VAL A 131 -0.48 1.25 -10.06
C VAL A 131 -0.52 0.31 -8.84
N HIS A 132 0.61 0.13 -8.13
CA HIS A 132 0.64 -0.73 -6.96
C HIS A 132 -0.12 -0.12 -5.76
N PHE A 133 -0.25 1.21 -5.69
CA PHE A 133 -1.09 1.88 -4.70
C PHE A 133 -2.58 1.80 -5.09
N THR A 134 -2.90 1.90 -6.38
CA THR A 134 -4.26 1.59 -6.89
C THR A 134 -4.69 0.20 -6.44
N ASP A 135 -3.86 -0.81 -6.68
CA ASP A 135 -4.17 -2.18 -6.25
C ASP A 135 -4.34 -2.30 -4.74
N LEU A 136 -3.54 -1.57 -3.95
CA LEU A 136 -3.67 -1.55 -2.49
C LEU A 136 -5.03 -0.98 -2.06
N TYR A 137 -5.49 0.14 -2.64
CA TYR A 137 -6.81 0.70 -2.38
C TYR A 137 -7.91 -0.32 -2.67
N LEU A 138 -7.86 -0.95 -3.83
CA LEU A 138 -8.85 -1.95 -4.24
C LEU A 138 -8.91 -3.13 -3.25
N MET A 139 -7.75 -3.65 -2.82
CA MET A 139 -7.70 -4.73 -1.83
C MET A 139 -8.23 -4.29 -0.45
N ILE A 140 -7.90 -3.07 0.00
CA ILE A 140 -8.42 -2.50 1.25
C ILE A 140 -9.95 -2.45 1.20
N PHE A 141 -10.52 -1.84 0.16
CA PHE A 141 -11.97 -1.65 0.04
C PHE A 141 -12.72 -2.96 -0.11
N ASN A 142 -12.19 -3.90 -0.90
CA ASN A 142 -12.76 -5.24 -1.01
C ASN A 142 -12.79 -5.94 0.36
N THR A 143 -11.70 -5.87 1.12
CA THR A 143 -11.60 -6.53 2.43
C THR A 143 -12.50 -5.88 3.47
N LEU A 144 -12.62 -4.55 3.48
CA LEU A 144 -13.53 -3.84 4.38
C LEU A 144 -15.00 -4.16 4.07
N TYR A 145 -15.35 -4.26 2.79
CA TYR A 145 -16.71 -4.54 2.36
C TYR A 145 -17.16 -5.96 2.69
N PHE A 146 -16.27 -6.95 2.52
CA PHE A 146 -16.51 -8.37 2.80
C PHE A 146 -15.87 -8.83 4.11
N LEU A 147 -15.73 -7.92 5.09
CA LEU A 147 -15.05 -8.23 6.34
C LEU A 147 -15.81 -9.33 7.13
N ASP A 148 -17.13 -9.32 7.06
CA ASP A 148 -18.03 -10.32 7.65
C ASP A 148 -17.86 -11.73 7.06
N LYS A 149 -17.47 -11.83 5.79
CA LYS A 149 -17.15 -13.09 5.11
C LYS A 149 -15.75 -13.64 5.44
N THR A 150 -14.92 -12.87 6.15
CA THR A 150 -13.56 -13.27 6.51
C THR A 150 -13.56 -14.25 7.70
N GLU A 151 -12.87 -15.39 7.57
CA GLU A 151 -12.73 -16.39 8.63
C GLU A 151 -11.96 -15.83 9.82
N GLY A 152 -12.42 -16.09 11.05
CA GLY A 152 -11.75 -15.68 12.29
C GLY A 152 -12.72 -15.36 13.43
N ALA A 153 -12.18 -15.07 14.60
CA ALA A 153 -12.96 -14.50 15.70
C ALA A 153 -13.40 -13.06 15.39
N GLU A 154 -14.45 -12.56 16.08
CA GLU A 154 -14.90 -11.17 15.93
C GLU A 154 -13.74 -10.19 16.19
N VAL A 155 -12.92 -10.46 17.20
CA VAL A 155 -11.74 -9.63 17.53
C VAL A 155 -10.72 -9.63 16.38
N GLU A 156 -10.41 -10.78 15.78
CA GLU A 156 -9.46 -10.83 14.67
C GLU A 156 -9.97 -10.09 13.42
N ARG A 157 -11.27 -10.18 13.13
CA ARG A 157 -11.90 -9.41 12.05
C ARG A 157 -11.88 -7.92 12.34
N PHE A 158 -12.18 -7.53 13.58
CA PHE A 158 -12.14 -6.14 13.99
C PHE A 158 -10.72 -5.57 13.89
N ASP A 159 -9.70 -6.31 14.34
CA ASP A 159 -8.29 -5.90 14.25
C ASP A 159 -7.84 -5.71 12.79
N LEU A 160 -8.27 -6.61 11.89
CA LEU A 160 -8.06 -6.44 10.45
C LEU A 160 -8.75 -5.16 9.95
N GLY A 161 -10.02 -4.97 10.28
CA GLY A 161 -10.80 -3.79 9.90
C GLY A 161 -10.18 -2.48 10.39
N ASP A 162 -9.77 -2.42 11.65
CA ASP A 162 -9.11 -1.26 12.27
C ASP A 162 -7.77 -0.98 11.56
N MET A 163 -6.95 -2.00 11.31
CA MET A 163 -5.71 -1.82 10.55
C MET A 163 -5.97 -1.21 9.16
N LEU A 164 -7.00 -1.67 8.46
CA LEU A 164 -7.37 -1.16 7.13
C LEU A 164 -7.95 0.26 7.19
N VAL A 165 -8.72 0.60 8.22
CA VAL A 165 -9.19 1.97 8.49
C VAL A 165 -8.01 2.92 8.72
N ARG A 166 -7.05 2.52 9.57
CA ARG A 166 -5.81 3.28 9.80
C ARG A 166 -5.03 3.44 8.51
N ALA A 167 -4.92 2.38 7.70
CA ALA A 167 -4.26 2.44 6.40
C ALA A 167 -4.94 3.45 5.48
N SER A 168 -6.28 3.46 5.40
CA SER A 168 -7.01 4.44 4.60
C SER A 168 -6.70 5.88 5.00
N LEU A 169 -6.57 6.18 6.29
CA LEU A 169 -6.14 7.50 6.76
C LEU A 169 -4.69 7.82 6.36
N ARG A 170 -3.78 6.86 6.51
CA ARG A 170 -2.36 7.01 6.13
C ARG A 170 -2.14 7.15 4.62
N TYR A 171 -3.10 6.72 3.80
CA TYR A 171 -3.12 6.92 2.36
C TYR A 171 -4.11 7.99 1.89
N ASP A 172 -4.66 8.77 2.83
CA ASP A 172 -5.56 9.89 2.53
C ASP A 172 -6.82 9.50 1.74
N CYS A 173 -7.42 8.34 1.98
CA CYS A 173 -8.62 7.87 1.28
C CYS A 173 -9.82 7.65 2.21
N ARG A 174 -9.98 8.54 3.19
CA ARG A 174 -11.02 8.46 4.22
C ARG A 174 -12.43 8.44 3.62
N GLU A 175 -12.75 9.37 2.73
CA GLU A 175 -14.10 9.51 2.17
C GLU A 175 -14.49 8.27 1.36
N MET A 176 -13.57 7.77 0.54
CA MET A 176 -13.78 6.54 -0.21
C MET A 176 -13.95 5.35 0.73
N CYS A 177 -13.08 5.22 1.74
CA CYS A 177 -13.13 4.15 2.74
C CYS A 177 -14.48 4.08 3.46
N ALA A 178 -15.04 5.22 3.90
CA ALA A 178 -16.32 5.28 4.58
C ALA A 178 -17.46 4.62 3.78
N SER A 179 -17.40 4.66 2.46
CA SER A 179 -18.41 4.08 1.57
C SER A 179 -18.37 2.54 1.47
N PHE A 180 -17.26 1.91 1.92
CA PHE A 180 -17.07 0.46 1.92
C PHE A 180 -17.18 -0.16 3.32
N LEU A 181 -17.28 0.65 4.38
CA LEU A 181 -17.52 0.14 5.73
C LEU A 181 -18.98 -0.28 5.88
N SER A 182 -19.20 -1.52 6.28
CA SER A 182 -20.50 -2.01 6.76
C SER A 182 -20.60 -1.97 8.28
N ASP A 183 -19.48 -2.22 8.97
CA ASP A 183 -19.37 -2.26 10.44
C ASP A 183 -19.49 -0.85 11.07
N ARG A 184 -20.41 -0.71 12.03
CA ARG A 184 -20.66 0.55 12.74
C ARG A 184 -19.50 0.96 13.65
N LYS A 185 -18.87 0.02 14.37
CA LYS A 185 -17.75 0.31 15.25
C LYS A 185 -16.57 0.87 14.45
N LEU A 186 -16.29 0.30 13.26
CA LEU A 186 -15.23 0.79 12.38
C LEU A 186 -15.54 2.18 11.79
N LYS A 187 -16.82 2.48 11.49
CA LYS A 187 -17.25 3.82 11.08
C LYS A 187 -17.02 4.85 12.19
N ASP A 188 -17.46 4.51 13.40
CA ASP A 188 -17.27 5.37 14.56
C ASP A 188 -15.77 5.65 14.82
N LEU A 189 -14.90 4.66 14.61
CA LEU A 189 -13.45 4.86 14.64
C LEU A 189 -12.96 5.82 13.54
N LEU A 190 -13.35 5.60 12.28
CA LEU A 190 -12.97 6.45 11.15
C LEU A 190 -13.41 7.91 11.35
N ASP A 191 -14.52 8.12 12.05
CA ASP A 191 -15.08 9.44 12.34
C ASP A 191 -14.57 10.08 13.64
N SER A 192 -13.89 9.32 14.50
CA SER A 192 -13.36 9.84 15.76
C SER A 192 -12.28 10.91 15.54
N GLU A 193 -12.30 11.96 16.37
CA GLU A 193 -11.26 13.00 16.35
C GLU A 193 -9.87 12.41 16.59
N GLU A 194 -9.74 11.42 17.49
CA GLU A 194 -8.48 10.75 17.75
C GLU A 194 -7.87 10.20 16.45
N TYR A 195 -8.65 9.45 15.66
CA TYR A 195 -8.14 8.87 14.41
C TYR A 195 -7.84 9.94 13.36
N ARG A 196 -8.71 10.95 13.23
CA ARG A 196 -8.54 12.05 12.26
C ARG A 196 -7.22 12.80 12.46
N TYR A 197 -6.80 13.01 13.71
CA TYR A 197 -5.57 13.75 14.00
C TYR A 197 -4.34 12.86 14.19
N ARG A 198 -4.50 11.62 14.64
CA ARG A 198 -3.39 10.70 14.92
C ARG A 198 -2.75 10.13 13.66
N PHE A 199 -3.55 9.86 12.62
CA PHE A 199 -3.07 9.18 11.41
C PHE A 199 -2.93 10.17 10.25
N THR A 200 -1.78 10.85 10.19
CA THR A 200 -1.43 11.71 9.06
C THR A 200 -0.99 10.90 7.83
N PRO A 201 -1.24 11.36 6.59
CA PRO A 201 -0.78 10.66 5.40
C PRO A 201 0.73 10.39 5.38
N TYR A 202 1.15 9.24 4.82
CA TYR A 202 2.57 8.93 4.66
C TYR A 202 3.24 9.98 3.77
N ARG A 203 4.29 10.63 4.31
CA ARG A 203 5.04 11.66 3.59
C ARG A 203 5.68 11.10 2.33
N GLU A 204 6.21 9.89 2.41
CA GLU A 204 6.84 9.17 1.31
C GLU A 204 5.83 8.91 0.18
N TYR A 205 4.59 8.57 0.52
CA TYR A 205 3.51 8.38 -0.45
C TYR A 205 3.16 9.71 -1.15
N GLY A 206 2.93 10.78 -0.38
CA GLY A 206 2.68 12.11 -0.95
C GLY A 206 3.82 12.59 -1.87
N SER A 207 5.08 12.38 -1.47
CA SER A 207 6.25 12.70 -2.29
C SER A 207 6.27 11.92 -3.61
N LYS A 208 5.88 10.63 -3.62
CA LYS A 208 5.78 9.83 -4.84
C LYS A 208 4.70 10.35 -5.79
N LEU A 209 3.54 10.72 -5.28
CA LEU A 209 2.45 11.31 -6.08
C LEU A 209 2.92 12.58 -6.78
N VAL A 210 3.55 13.50 -6.04
CA VAL A 210 4.10 14.75 -6.57
C VAL A 210 5.14 14.49 -7.65
N LYS A 211 6.15 13.66 -7.36
CA LYS A 211 7.23 13.33 -8.32
C LYS A 211 6.69 12.70 -9.60
N ALA A 212 5.65 11.88 -9.51
CA ALA A 212 5.04 11.26 -10.67
C ALA A 212 4.38 12.30 -11.60
N LEU A 213 3.69 13.30 -11.04
CA LEU A 213 3.11 14.40 -11.82
C LEU A 213 4.18 15.34 -12.39
N ASP A 214 5.21 15.69 -11.62
CA ASP A 214 6.34 16.51 -12.14
C ASP A 214 6.98 15.85 -13.38
N ASN A 215 7.13 14.52 -13.36
CA ASN A 215 7.68 13.76 -14.47
C ASN A 215 6.72 13.65 -15.67
N MET A 216 5.41 13.60 -15.40
CA MET A 216 4.36 13.59 -16.41
C MET A 216 4.33 14.90 -17.20
N ASP A 217 4.45 16.02 -16.49
CA ASP A 217 4.54 17.38 -17.05
C ASP A 217 5.75 17.53 -17.98
N LYS A 218 6.92 17.06 -17.54
CA LYS A 218 8.14 17.08 -18.37
C LYS A 218 8.03 16.25 -19.65
N LYS A 219 7.19 15.21 -19.65
CA LYS A 219 7.04 14.27 -20.77
C LYS A 219 5.81 14.55 -21.65
N ASN A 220 4.97 15.53 -21.32
CA ASN A 220 3.74 15.88 -22.03
C ASN A 220 2.81 14.67 -22.32
N LYS A 221 2.78 13.66 -21.43
CA LYS A 221 1.95 12.46 -21.62
C LYS A 221 1.20 12.12 -20.33
N PRO A 222 -0.12 12.37 -20.25
CA PRO A 222 -0.92 11.90 -19.13
C PRO A 222 -1.04 10.38 -19.17
N GLU A 223 -0.38 9.71 -18.22
CA GLU A 223 -0.49 8.27 -18.05
C GLU A 223 -1.62 7.96 -17.07
N VAL A 224 -2.61 7.20 -17.52
CA VAL A 224 -3.80 6.84 -16.72
C VAL A 224 -3.40 6.19 -15.39
N ALA A 225 -2.35 5.36 -15.39
CA ALA A 225 -1.82 4.72 -14.19
C ALA A 225 -1.23 5.71 -13.16
N VAL A 226 -0.77 6.89 -13.60
CA VAL A 226 -0.30 7.97 -12.72
C VAL A 226 -1.48 8.76 -12.15
N LEU A 227 -2.52 9.01 -12.95
CA LEU A 227 -3.71 9.76 -12.53
C LEU A 227 -4.62 8.94 -11.59
N THR A 228 -4.68 7.63 -11.77
CA THR A 228 -5.66 6.77 -11.08
C THR A 228 -5.59 6.83 -9.56
N PRO A 229 -4.42 6.78 -8.88
CA PRO A 229 -4.39 6.86 -7.42
C PRO A 229 -5.06 8.12 -6.85
N PHE A 230 -5.03 9.23 -7.59
CA PHE A 230 -5.60 10.51 -7.14
C PHE A 230 -7.13 10.50 -7.04
N VAL A 231 -7.82 9.59 -7.73
CA VAL A 231 -9.28 9.44 -7.55
C VAL A 231 -9.66 8.83 -6.20
N PHE A 232 -8.69 8.34 -5.44
CA PHE A 232 -8.91 7.79 -4.10
C PHE A 232 -8.49 8.76 -2.99
N THR A 233 -7.66 9.76 -3.29
CA THR A 233 -7.05 10.65 -2.28
C THR A 233 -7.88 11.90 -2.03
N ASP A 234 -8.10 12.26 -0.77
CA ASP A 234 -8.93 13.36 -0.29
C ASP A 234 -8.13 14.67 -0.24
N MET A 235 -7.45 14.95 0.87
CA MET A 235 -6.75 16.22 1.08
C MET A 235 -5.50 16.38 0.19
N LEU A 236 -4.74 15.30 -0.01
CA LEU A 236 -3.57 15.27 -0.87
C LEU A 236 -3.93 15.64 -2.31
N PHE A 237 -5.12 15.23 -2.79
CA PHE A 237 -5.59 15.64 -4.11
C PHE A 237 -5.63 17.16 -4.22
N TYR A 238 -6.26 17.85 -3.27
CA TYR A 238 -6.41 19.30 -3.31
C TYR A 238 -5.07 20.04 -3.18
N LEU A 239 -4.19 19.61 -2.27
CA LEU A 239 -2.86 20.21 -2.10
C LEU A 239 -2.01 20.06 -3.35
N ILE A 240 -2.09 18.91 -4.01
CA ILE A 240 -1.33 18.65 -5.23
C ILE A 240 -1.97 19.39 -6.41
N ASP A 241 -3.30 19.39 -6.56
CA ASP A 241 -4.00 20.14 -7.60
C ASP A 241 -3.70 21.65 -7.54
N GLU A 242 -3.62 22.22 -6.33
CA GLU A 242 -3.19 23.61 -6.11
C GLU A 242 -1.75 23.85 -6.62
N ARG A 243 -0.80 22.97 -6.25
CA ARG A 243 0.60 23.04 -6.73
C ARG A 243 0.69 22.98 -8.27
N PHE A 244 -0.17 22.19 -8.90
CA PHE A 244 -0.19 22.02 -10.36
C PHE A 244 -1.23 22.92 -11.06
N GLU A 245 -1.74 23.95 -10.39
CA GLU A 245 -2.65 24.97 -10.93
C GLU A 245 -3.91 24.38 -11.60
N GLY A 246 -4.52 23.36 -10.99
CA GLY A 246 -5.77 22.75 -11.47
C GLY A 246 -5.59 21.73 -12.60
N ARG A 247 -4.34 21.47 -13.05
CA ARG A 247 -4.06 20.53 -14.16
C ARG A 247 -4.36 19.08 -13.79
N LEU A 248 -4.13 18.69 -12.54
CA LEU A 248 -4.46 17.35 -12.06
C LEU A 248 -5.97 17.10 -12.20
N ARG A 249 -6.79 18.01 -11.66
CA ARG A 249 -8.26 17.95 -11.78
C ARG A 249 -8.71 17.88 -13.23
N LYS A 250 -8.17 18.76 -14.09
CA LYS A 250 -8.46 18.76 -15.53
C LYS A 250 -8.16 17.39 -16.15
N GLY A 251 -7.00 16.82 -15.84
CA GLY A 251 -6.60 15.49 -16.30
C GLY A 251 -7.52 14.37 -15.84
N LEU A 252 -8.04 14.42 -14.61
CA LEU A 252 -9.02 13.44 -14.12
C LEU A 252 -10.36 13.53 -14.87
N ILE A 253 -10.84 14.76 -15.12
CA ILE A 253 -12.12 15.00 -15.81
C ILE A 253 -12.02 14.54 -17.26
N GLU A 254 -11.00 14.99 -17.99
CA GLU A 254 -10.77 14.60 -19.39
C GLU A 254 -10.45 13.11 -19.55
N GLY A 255 -9.84 12.51 -18.52
CA GLY A 255 -9.43 11.11 -18.48
C GLY A 255 -10.47 10.16 -17.88
N LYS A 256 -11.66 10.62 -17.48
CA LYS A 256 -12.65 9.86 -16.70
C LYS A 256 -12.86 8.43 -17.20
N GLU A 257 -13.23 8.27 -18.48
CA GLU A 257 -13.53 6.96 -19.06
C GLU A 257 -12.31 6.02 -19.05
N LYS A 258 -11.11 6.56 -19.32
CA LYS A 258 -9.88 5.77 -19.29
C LYS A 258 -9.52 5.34 -17.88
N ILE A 259 -9.74 6.19 -16.88
CA ILE A 259 -9.52 5.88 -15.46
C ILE A 259 -10.49 4.79 -15.01
N LEU A 260 -11.78 4.91 -15.35
CA LEU A 260 -12.78 3.89 -15.05
C LEU A 260 -12.41 2.53 -15.69
N LEU A 261 -12.03 2.54 -16.98
CA LEU A 261 -11.56 1.32 -17.65
C LEU A 261 -10.33 0.72 -16.95
N HIS A 262 -9.33 1.54 -16.63
CA HIS A 262 -8.12 1.07 -15.95
C HIS A 262 -8.45 0.43 -14.60
N ILE A 263 -9.35 1.02 -13.82
CA ILE A 263 -9.75 0.47 -12.52
C ILE A 263 -10.49 -0.86 -12.67
N ARG A 264 -11.35 -0.99 -13.68
CA ARG A 264 -12.02 -2.26 -14.00
C ARG A 264 -11.00 -3.34 -14.37
N GLU A 265 -10.01 -3.02 -15.20
CA GLU A 265 -8.91 -3.93 -15.54
C GLU A 265 -8.08 -4.32 -14.31
N ARG A 266 -7.87 -3.38 -13.37
CA ARG A 266 -7.20 -3.69 -12.09
C ARG A 266 -8.02 -4.67 -11.26
N VAL A 267 -9.32 -4.43 -11.13
CA VAL A 267 -10.25 -5.32 -10.42
C VAL A 267 -10.24 -6.72 -11.04
N ASP A 268 -10.33 -6.81 -12.37
CA ASP A 268 -10.25 -8.09 -13.10
C ASP A 268 -8.92 -8.81 -12.94
N GLY A 269 -7.82 -8.07 -12.79
CA GLY A 269 -6.50 -8.65 -12.54
C GLY A 269 -6.23 -9.05 -11.10
N LEU A 270 -7.06 -8.62 -10.14
CA LEU A 270 -6.86 -8.85 -8.70
C LEU A 270 -7.82 -9.87 -8.11
N PHE A 271 -9.09 -9.84 -8.50
CA PHE A 271 -10.16 -10.62 -7.86
C PHE A 271 -10.81 -11.60 -8.84
N GLU A 272 -11.50 -12.60 -8.31
CA GLU A 272 -12.23 -13.64 -9.05
C GLU A 272 -13.62 -13.86 -8.42
N GLY A 273 -14.57 -14.42 -9.18
CA GLY A 273 -15.93 -14.75 -8.68
C GLY A 273 -16.94 -13.59 -8.70
N ASP A 274 -18.14 -13.83 -8.14
CA ASP A 274 -19.27 -12.88 -8.21
C ASP A 274 -19.02 -11.59 -7.39
N ASP A 275 -18.28 -11.70 -6.29
CA ASP A 275 -17.89 -10.56 -5.45
C ASP A 275 -17.04 -9.52 -6.21
N LYS A 276 -16.37 -9.94 -7.29
CA LYS A 276 -15.59 -9.08 -8.18
C LYS A 276 -16.48 -8.12 -8.98
N GLU A 277 -17.58 -8.60 -9.56
CA GLU A 277 -18.44 -7.75 -10.40
C GLU A 277 -19.18 -6.72 -9.54
N LEU A 278 -19.64 -7.11 -8.34
CA LEU A 278 -20.20 -6.18 -7.37
C LEU A 278 -19.18 -5.09 -6.97
N LEU A 279 -17.95 -5.48 -6.65
CA LEU A 279 -16.88 -4.51 -6.34
C LEU A 279 -16.62 -3.56 -7.52
N LYS A 280 -16.59 -4.10 -8.74
CA LYS A 280 -16.36 -3.34 -9.97
C LYS A 280 -17.44 -2.28 -10.19
N GLU A 281 -18.71 -2.63 -10.01
CA GLU A 281 -19.83 -1.70 -10.12
C GLU A 281 -19.75 -0.62 -9.04
N MET A 282 -19.58 -1.04 -7.77
CA MET A 282 -19.50 -0.12 -6.64
C MET A 282 -18.36 0.89 -6.80
N ILE A 283 -17.15 0.41 -7.09
CA ILE A 283 -15.99 1.29 -7.22
C ILE A 283 -16.13 2.22 -8.43
N SER A 284 -16.60 1.69 -9.57
CA SER A 284 -16.82 2.50 -10.77
C SER A 284 -17.84 3.62 -10.50
N PHE A 285 -18.93 3.30 -9.79
CA PHE A 285 -19.93 4.29 -9.40
C PHE A 285 -19.31 5.38 -8.52
N ARG A 286 -18.61 5.01 -7.44
CA ARG A 286 -17.99 5.97 -6.51
C ARG A 286 -16.97 6.88 -7.19
N ILE A 287 -16.12 6.32 -8.04
CA ILE A 287 -15.11 7.09 -8.78
C ILE A 287 -15.77 8.03 -9.79
N SER A 288 -16.79 7.54 -10.52
CA SER A 288 -17.55 8.37 -11.45
C SER A 288 -18.18 9.56 -10.74
N THR A 289 -18.87 9.32 -9.61
CA THR A 289 -19.48 10.37 -8.77
C THR A 289 -18.44 11.38 -8.30
N ARG A 290 -17.29 10.91 -7.78
CA ARG A 290 -16.22 11.79 -7.31
C ARG A 290 -15.67 12.68 -8.44
N ILE A 291 -15.42 12.13 -9.63
CA ILE A 291 -14.95 12.92 -10.77
C ILE A 291 -16.01 13.94 -11.20
N ASP A 292 -17.29 13.58 -11.19
CA ASP A 292 -18.39 14.48 -11.51
C ASP A 292 -18.55 15.62 -10.49
N GLU A 293 -18.30 15.34 -9.21
CA GLU A 293 -18.25 16.36 -8.14
C GLU A 293 -17.07 17.31 -8.35
N LEU A 294 -15.89 16.78 -8.68
CA LEU A 294 -14.71 17.59 -9.01
C LEU A 294 -14.96 18.50 -10.21
N ALA A 295 -15.70 18.04 -11.23
CA ALA A 295 -16.06 18.85 -12.40
C ALA A 295 -17.02 20.01 -12.05
N LYS A 296 -17.85 19.85 -11.02
CA LYS A 296 -18.77 20.90 -10.54
C LYS A 296 -18.12 21.86 -9.55
N SER A 297 -17.04 21.43 -8.90
CA SER A 297 -16.30 22.27 -7.96
C SER A 297 -15.52 23.36 -8.70
N LYS A 298 -15.62 24.61 -8.23
CA LYS A 298 -14.78 25.70 -8.79
C LYS A 298 -13.30 25.35 -8.59
N PRO A 299 -12.41 25.68 -9.56
CA PRO A 299 -10.97 25.64 -9.32
C PRO A 299 -10.67 26.45 -8.06
N PHE A 300 -9.84 25.93 -7.17
CA PHE A 300 -9.37 26.74 -6.05
C PHE A 300 -8.53 27.86 -6.64
N GLY A 301 -9.06 29.09 -6.59
CA GLY A 301 -8.32 30.28 -6.99
C GLY A 301 -7.20 30.59 -5.99
N PRO A 302 -6.20 31.39 -6.39
CA PRO A 302 -5.17 31.86 -5.47
C PRO A 302 -5.83 32.59 -4.29
N GLY A 303 -5.70 32.03 -3.09
CA GLY A 303 -6.28 32.58 -1.86
C GLY A 303 -7.21 31.65 -1.07
N TYR A 304 -7.44 30.41 -1.51
CA TYR A 304 -8.17 29.44 -0.68
C TYR A 304 -7.32 28.99 0.52
N SER A 305 -7.76 29.33 1.72
CA SER A 305 -7.17 28.83 2.96
C SER A 305 -7.64 27.39 3.17
N VAL A 306 -6.76 26.41 2.89
CA VAL A 306 -6.91 25.01 3.35
C VAL A 306 -6.86 24.92 4.90
N ALA A 307 -6.65 26.04 5.61
CA ALA A 307 -6.54 26.08 7.06
C ALA A 307 -7.91 26.18 7.74
N LYS A 308 -8.40 25.03 8.19
CA LYS A 308 -8.91 24.78 9.55
C LYS A 308 -8.87 23.29 9.93
N GLU A 309 -8.73 22.39 8.96
CA GLU A 309 -8.75 20.93 9.18
C GLU A 309 -7.42 20.21 8.90
N LEU A 310 -6.41 20.91 8.35
CA LEU A 310 -5.07 20.35 8.18
C LEU A 310 -4.45 20.01 9.55
N PRO A 311 -3.93 18.78 9.76
CA PRO A 311 -3.05 18.49 10.88
C PRO A 311 -1.89 19.49 10.91
N PHE A 312 -1.60 20.03 12.10
CA PHE A 312 -0.64 21.11 12.36
C PHE A 312 0.75 20.90 11.69
N GLN A 313 1.12 19.65 11.41
CA GLN A 313 2.37 19.27 10.74
C GLN A 313 2.42 19.59 9.23
N PHE A 314 1.30 19.61 8.51
CA PHE A 314 1.26 20.04 7.10
C PHE A 314 1.17 21.57 6.97
N GLN A 315 0.62 22.25 7.97
CA GLN A 315 0.60 23.72 8.03
C GLN A 315 2.02 24.28 8.24
N ASN A 316 2.86 23.62 9.04
CA ASN A 316 4.25 24.02 9.25
C ASN A 316 5.21 23.63 8.10
N GLN A 317 4.75 22.86 7.11
CA GLN A 317 5.55 22.56 5.90
C GLN A 317 5.16 23.43 4.69
N ARG A 318 4.30 24.42 4.87
CA ARG A 318 3.74 25.20 3.75
C ARG A 318 4.76 26.05 2.99
N ILE A 319 6.01 26.24 3.43
CA ILE A 319 6.93 27.19 2.75
C ILE A 319 8.41 26.75 2.59
N GLU A 320 8.98 25.84 3.39
CA GLU A 320 10.47 25.69 3.38
C GLU A 320 11.06 24.44 2.69
N ASN A 321 10.31 23.35 2.46
CA ASN A 321 10.91 22.10 1.94
C ASN A 321 10.34 21.61 0.59
N LEU A 322 9.68 22.50 -0.17
CA LEU A 322 9.20 22.20 -1.53
C LEU A 322 9.82 23.13 -2.59
N LYS A 323 10.88 23.87 -2.23
CA LYS A 323 11.59 24.82 -3.10
C LYS A 323 12.97 24.36 -3.58
N ASP A 324 13.40 23.15 -3.24
CA ASP A 324 14.66 22.58 -3.74
C ASP A 324 14.42 21.37 -4.65
#